data_AF-A0A9E2RYR8-F1
#
_entry.id   AF-A0A9E2RYR8-F1
#
_cell.length_a   1.000
_cell.length_b   1.000
_cell.length_c   1.000
_cell.angle_alpha   90.00
_cell.angle_beta   90.00
_cell.angle_gamma   90.00
#
_symmetry.space_group_name_H-M   'P 1'
#
loop_
_entity.id
_entity.type
_entity.pdbx_description
1 polymer ?
#
loop_
_entity_poly.entity_id
_entity_poly.type
_entity_poly.pdbx_seq_one_letter_code
_entity_poly.pdbx_strand_id
1 'polypeptide(L)' 'PVYVEMPGWKTSTVGLTQYKELPENARAYLKRIEELLGVPLDLISTGPERAQTIVLKHPFD' A
#
# COMPACT_ATOMS: atom_id res chain seq x y z
N PRO A 1 -17.34 16.79 -1.71
CA PRO A 1 -16.35 15.86 -2.33
C PRO A 1 -17.10 14.82 -3.16
N VAL A 2 -16.46 14.26 -4.19
CA VAL A 2 -17.00 13.10 -4.94
C VAL A 2 -16.13 11.92 -4.58
N TYR A 3 -16.72 10.92 -3.92
CA TYR A 3 -15.99 9.75 -3.44
C TYR A 3 -16.01 8.61 -4.45
N VAL A 4 -15.03 7.72 -4.32
CA VAL A 4 -14.94 6.45 -5.04
C VAL A 4 -15.08 5.34 -4.02
N GLU A 5 -16.06 4.45 -4.23
CA GLU A 5 -16.26 3.28 -3.39
C GLU A 5 -15.41 2.10 -3.88
N MET A 6 -14.82 1.37 -2.93
CA MET A 6 -13.99 0.19 -3.20
C MET A 6 -14.22 -0.88 -2.15
N PRO A 7 -14.10 -2.18 -2.47
CA PRO A 7 -14.21 -3.23 -1.49
C PRO A 7 -13.08 -3.15 -0.46
N GLY A 8 -13.41 -3.32 0.82
CA GLY A 8 -12.43 -3.38 1.90
C GLY A 8 -11.75 -4.74 2.03
N TRP A 9 -10.89 -4.89 3.03
CA TRP A 9 -10.29 -6.16 3.44
C TRP A 9 -10.48 -6.37 4.94
N LYS A 10 -10.53 -7.64 5.37
CA LYS A 10 -10.73 -8.03 6.79
C LYS A 10 -9.51 -8.68 7.42
N THR A 11 -8.45 -8.88 6.65
CA THR A 11 -7.20 -9.49 7.12
C THR A 11 -6.24 -8.40 7.57
N SER A 12 -5.48 -8.67 8.64
CA SER A 12 -4.45 -7.73 9.10
C SER A 12 -3.40 -7.48 8.02
N THR A 13 -3.00 -6.23 7.88
CA THR A 13 -1.82 -5.82 7.10
C THR A 13 -0.62 -5.49 7.98
N VAL A 14 -0.77 -5.59 9.30
CA VAL A 14 0.25 -5.17 10.26
C VAL A 14 1.50 -6.02 10.10
N GLY A 15 2.63 -5.35 9.90
CA GLY A 15 3.95 -5.95 9.83
C GLY A 15 4.27 -6.72 8.55
N LEU A 16 3.41 -6.68 7.53
CA LEU A 16 3.72 -7.24 6.22
C LEU A 16 4.91 -6.49 5.58
N THR A 17 5.82 -7.22 4.96
CA THR A 17 7.07 -6.65 4.42
C THR A 17 7.20 -6.84 2.91
N GLN A 18 6.32 -7.61 2.29
CA GLN A 18 6.27 -7.80 0.84
C GLN A 18 4.91 -7.40 0.27
N TYR A 19 4.93 -6.66 -0.85
CA TYR A 19 3.71 -6.17 -1.49
C TYR A 19 2.70 -7.28 -1.85
N LYS A 20 3.20 -8.46 -2.26
CA LYS A 20 2.37 -9.62 -2.61
C LYS A 20 1.61 -10.23 -1.42
N GLU A 21 2.03 -9.96 -0.19
CA GLU A 21 1.37 -10.44 1.03
C GLU A 21 0.13 -9.62 1.39
N LEU A 22 0.05 -8.38 0.88
CA LEU A 22 -1.12 -7.52 1.09
C LEU A 22 -2.38 -8.19 0.51
N PRO A 23 -3.54 -8.06 1.16
CA PRO A 23 -4.82 -8.47 0.60
C PRO A 23 -5.05 -7.87 -0.79
N GLU A 24 -5.71 -8.60 -1.67
CA GLU A 24 -5.97 -8.15 -3.04
C GLU A 24 -6.66 -6.78 -3.10
N ASN A 25 -7.69 -6.58 -2.27
CA ASN A 25 -8.41 -5.31 -2.16
C ASN A 25 -7.53 -4.17 -1.61
N ALA A 26 -6.55 -4.48 -0.76
CA ALA A 26 -5.59 -3.48 -0.27
C ALA A 26 -4.65 -3.03 -1.40
N ARG A 27 -4.16 -3.97 -2.21
CA ARG A 27 -3.35 -3.65 -3.40
C ARG A 27 -4.15 -2.85 -4.43
N ALA A 28 -5.41 -3.22 -4.66
CA ALA A 28 -6.31 -2.48 -5.55
C ALA A 28 -6.52 -1.04 -5.07
N TYR A 29 -6.71 -0.84 -3.76
CA TYR A 29 -6.82 0.48 -3.16
C TYR A 29 -5.56 1.34 -3.35
N LEU A 30 -4.38 0.77 -3.10
CA LEU A 30 -3.10 1.47 -3.33
C LEU A 30 -2.91 1.85 -4.80
N LYS A 31 -3.21 0.94 -5.73
CA LYS A 31 -3.16 1.21 -7.18
C LYS A 31 -4.10 2.36 -7.56
N ARG A 32 -5.30 2.41 -6.99
CA ARG A 32 -6.24 3.50 -7.26
C ARG A 32 -5.71 4.85 -6.79
N ILE A 33 -4.99 4.89 -5.67
CA ILE A 33 -4.31 6.11 -5.20
C ILE A 33 -3.23 6.55 -6.19
N GLU A 34 -2.37 5.64 -6.64
CA GLU A 34 -1.34 5.94 -7.65
C GLU A 34 -1.96 6.51 -8.94
N GLU A 35 -3.03 5.90 -9.44
CA GLU A 35 -3.75 6.36 -10.63
C GLU A 35 -4.37 7.76 -10.46
N LEU A 36 -4.88 8.07 -9.25
CA LEU A 36 -5.46 9.38 -8.95
C LEU A 36 -4.41 10.48 -8.82
N LEU A 37 -3.25 10.15 -8.25
CA LEU A 37 -2.18 11.12 -8.01
C LEU A 37 -1.22 11.24 -9.20
N GLY A 38 -1.18 10.26 -10.09
CA GLY A 38 -0.26 10.23 -11.24
C GLY A 38 1.21 10.04 -10.84
N VAL A 39 1.46 9.53 -9.64
CA VAL A 39 2.81 9.27 -9.11
C VAL A 39 2.88 7.85 -8.55
N PRO A 40 4.04 7.19 -8.63
CA PRO A 40 4.22 5.84 -8.09
C PRO A 40 4.27 5.85 -6.56
N LEU A 41 3.94 4.71 -5.98
CA LEU A 41 4.03 4.43 -4.56
C LEU A 41 5.34 3.69 -4.29
N ASP A 42 6.28 4.35 -3.64
CA ASP A 42 7.62 3.80 -3.43
C ASP A 42 7.76 3.06 -2.07
N LEU A 43 7.00 3.48 -1.05
CA LEU A 43 7.09 2.99 0.32
C LEU A 43 5.71 2.77 0.95
N ILE A 44 5.55 1.69 1.71
CA ILE A 44 4.35 1.40 2.51
C ILE A 44 4.76 1.02 3.93
N SER A 45 4.48 1.87 4.92
CA SER A 45 4.65 1.50 6.32
C SER A 45 3.46 0.64 6.78
N THR A 46 3.75 -0.54 7.29
CA THR A 46 2.76 -1.51 7.77
C THR A 46 2.77 -1.65 9.30
N GLY A 47 3.59 -0.87 10.01
CA GLY A 47 3.63 -0.86 11.46
C GLY A 47 4.74 0.04 12.02
N PRO A 48 4.88 0.09 13.36
CA PRO A 48 5.80 1.00 14.03
C PRO A 48 7.28 0.63 13.89
N GLU A 49 7.60 -0.64 13.64
CA GLU A 49 9.00 -1.08 13.56
C GLU A 49 9.63 -0.68 12.22
N ARG A 50 10.94 -0.37 12.22
CA ARG A 50 11.67 0.00 10.99
C ARG A 50 11.55 -1.07 9.90
N ALA A 51 11.58 -2.35 10.28
CA ALA A 51 11.47 -3.46 9.34
C ALA A 51 10.04 -3.65 8.77
N GLN A 52 9.02 -3.05 9.39
CA GLN A 52 7.62 -3.13 8.96
C GLN A 52 7.34 -2.05 7.90
N THR A 53 8.15 -2.08 6.84
CA THR A 53 8.03 -1.18 5.69
C THR A 53 8.28 -1.99 4.42
N ILE A 54 7.34 -1.92 3.49
CA ILE A 54 7.50 -2.46 2.13
C ILE A 54 8.22 -1.39 1.31
N VAL A 55 9.35 -1.75 0.72
CA VAL A 55 10.13 -0.88 -0.17
C VAL A 55 9.97 -1.40 -1.60
N LEU A 56 9.24 -0.64 -2.44
CA LEU A 56 9.06 -0.94 -3.87
C LEU A 56 10.16 -0.29 -4.70
N LYS A 57 10.52 0.95 -4.34
CA LYS A 57 11.65 1.68 -4.89
C LYS A 57 12.35 2.42 -3.74
N HIS A 58 13.66 2.27 -3.65
CA HIS A 58 14.42 2.94 -2.61
C HIS A 58 14.67 4.41 -3.00
N PRO A 59 14.45 5.40 -2.12
CA PRO A 59 14.55 6.82 -2.49
C PRO A 59 15.94 7.32 -2.89
N PHE A 60 16.99 6.55 -2.59
CA PHE A 60 18.39 6.91 -2.86
C PHE A 60 19.04 6.05 -3.95
N ASP A 61 18.27 5.19 -4.62
CA ASP A 61 18.69 4.43 -5.80
C ASP A 61 18.32 5.21 -7.08
#